data_AF-A0A3N2M2S0-F1
#
_entry.id   AF-A0A3N2M2S0-F1
#
_cell.length_a   1.000
_cell.length_b   1.000
_cell.length_c   1.000
_cell.angle_alpha   90.00
_cell.angle_beta   90.00
_cell.angle_gamma   90.00
#
_symmetry.space_group_name_H-M   'P 1'
#
loop_
_entity.id
_entity.type
_entity.pdbx_description
1 polymer ?
#
loop_
_entity_poly.entity_id
_entity_poly.type
_entity_poly.pdbx_seq_one_letter_code
_entity_poly.pdbx_strand_id
1 'polypeptide(L)'
;MTPLRLKRLASKEARLRFHLLRASRSHPDQNCYAMKETAKDQNKDREACDNCADNWNQDGEACENQAAHRNQDGEACVKRDESLDRYTRRKKGHDYHAPCIYHLILKKREDAQVFGHLTGSPYIQSGMEGCVKIEKTVIGTVISRFIYNLPKRYPILRLHQYMVMPDHVHILLQVLERSEKALGYYVAALKGEIKKELERRLGNGDVFQKNYTDRIIHPRRSLDTVYKYIKDNPYRLAVRKACPGFFRKVRDFEIEGERYNAYGNLFHLRNPFKSAVIVHRKDTDEEFARKQEDWLGSVIEGGVLVSPFISKREKEIRCTAESLGGRIILVSSEPMGERFKPAEHDFNLCAEGRLLIIAPQKPLGEGLTRAICYRLNALAEAIAKL
;
A
#
# COMPACT_ATOMS: atom_id res chain seq x y z
N MET A 1 -18.91 45.19 18.15
CA MET A 1 -17.60 44.57 17.81
C MET A 1 -17.85 43.11 17.50
N THR A 2 -17.74 42.74 16.23
CA THR A 2 -18.19 41.46 15.69
C THR A 2 -16.98 40.78 15.04
N PRO A 3 -16.58 39.56 15.42
CA PRO A 3 -15.45 38.91 14.77
C PRO A 3 -15.88 38.29 13.43
N LEU A 4 -15.11 38.62 12.39
CA LEU A 4 -15.27 38.21 11.00
C LEU A 4 -15.39 36.68 10.83
N ARG A 5 -16.44 36.23 10.13
CA ARG A 5 -16.52 34.87 9.55
C ARG A 5 -15.95 34.88 8.13
N LEU A 6 -14.79 34.25 7.95
CA LEU A 6 -14.27 33.91 6.63
C LEU A 6 -14.90 32.59 6.14
N LYS A 7 -15.77 32.69 5.13
CA LYS A 7 -16.22 31.56 4.30
C LYS A 7 -15.03 31.07 3.45
N ARG A 8 -14.72 29.78 3.46
CA ARG A 8 -13.84 29.13 2.46
C ARG A 8 -14.67 28.22 1.57
N LEU A 9 -14.62 28.50 0.27
CA LEU A 9 -15.06 27.63 -0.82
C LEU A 9 -14.35 26.28 -0.72
N ALA A 10 -15.11 25.19 -0.66
CA ALA A 10 -14.55 23.85 -0.68
C ALA A 10 -14.26 23.43 -2.14
N SER A 11 -12.99 23.50 -2.54
CA SER A 11 -12.53 22.82 -3.77
C SER A 11 -12.66 21.29 -3.59
N LYS A 12 -12.71 20.53 -4.69
CA LYS A 12 -12.71 19.05 -4.68
C LYS A 12 -11.55 18.46 -3.86
N GLU A 13 -10.43 19.19 -3.71
CA GLU A 13 -9.28 18.81 -2.87
C GLU A 13 -9.54 18.96 -1.36
N ALA A 14 -10.38 19.91 -0.93
CA ALA A 14 -10.69 20.12 0.49
C ALA A 14 -11.49 18.97 1.11
N ARG A 15 -12.29 18.24 0.30
CA ARG A 15 -13.01 17.04 0.76
C ARG A 15 -12.07 15.85 0.97
N LEU A 16 -10.99 15.73 0.19
CA LEU A 16 -9.95 14.73 0.42
C LEU A 16 -9.15 15.02 1.72
N ARG A 17 -8.98 16.30 2.08
CA ARG A 17 -8.28 16.73 3.32
C ARG A 17 -8.97 16.24 4.60
N PHE A 18 -10.31 16.16 4.63
CA PHE A 18 -11.06 15.78 5.84
C PHE A 18 -10.81 14.31 6.27
N HIS A 19 -10.39 13.44 5.35
CA HIS A 19 -10.12 12.02 5.62
C HIS A 19 -8.64 11.68 5.85
N LEU A 20 -7.72 12.61 5.54
CA LEU A 20 -6.28 12.37 5.72
C LEU A 20 -5.79 12.65 7.15
N LEU A 21 -6.45 13.56 7.88
CA LEU A 21 -5.95 14.11 9.16
C LEU A 21 -6.63 13.59 10.44
N ARG A 22 -7.64 12.70 10.39
CA ARG A 22 -8.36 12.24 11.61
C ARG A 22 -7.74 11.04 12.35
N ALA A 23 -6.51 10.67 12.05
CA ALA A 23 -5.80 9.58 12.75
C ALA A 23 -4.95 10.10 13.92
N SER A 24 -5.53 10.93 14.79
CA SER A 24 -4.97 11.25 16.11
C SER A 24 -6.05 11.93 16.96
N ARG A 25 -7.01 11.14 17.48
CA ARG A 25 -7.75 11.41 18.73
C ARG A 25 -8.73 10.26 19.02
N SER A 26 -8.66 9.78 20.24
CA SER A 26 -9.46 8.73 20.87
C SER A 26 -10.77 9.29 21.45
N HIS A 27 -11.88 8.55 21.24
CA HIS A 27 -13.13 8.46 22.06
C HIS A 27 -14.15 9.64 22.02
N PRO A 28 -15.42 9.47 22.49
CA PRO A 28 -16.58 8.96 21.73
C PRO A 28 -17.81 9.92 21.73
N ASP A 29 -18.89 9.47 21.07
CA ASP A 29 -20.30 9.90 21.20
C ASP A 29 -20.91 11.16 20.51
N GLN A 30 -22.01 10.85 19.82
CA GLN A 30 -23.32 11.53 19.67
C GLN A 30 -23.54 12.83 18.85
N ASN A 31 -24.55 12.70 17.98
CA ASN A 31 -25.66 13.61 17.65
C ASN A 31 -25.59 14.67 16.52
N CYS A 32 -26.49 14.42 15.54
CA CYS A 32 -27.57 15.28 15.05
C CYS A 32 -27.36 16.35 13.94
N TYR A 33 -28.09 16.09 12.84
CA TYR A 33 -29.01 16.95 12.05
C TYR A 33 -28.58 18.25 11.34
N ALA A 34 -28.79 18.21 10.00
CA ALA A 34 -29.48 19.14 9.09
C ALA A 34 -29.10 20.65 9.00
N MET A 35 -28.90 21.15 7.77
CA MET A 35 -29.86 22.05 7.07
C MET A 35 -29.35 22.60 5.70
N LYS A 36 -30.28 22.47 4.74
CA LYS A 36 -30.62 23.14 3.46
C LYS A 36 -29.78 24.27 2.80
N GLU A 37 -29.65 24.07 1.48
CA GLU A 37 -29.73 24.95 0.29
C GLU A 37 -29.70 26.49 0.38
N THR A 38 -28.93 27.11 -0.54
CA THR A 38 -29.46 27.95 -1.65
C THR A 38 -28.33 28.30 -2.63
N ALA A 39 -28.67 28.37 -3.92
CA ALA A 39 -27.78 28.60 -5.06
C ALA A 39 -27.61 30.09 -5.40
N LYS A 40 -26.45 30.48 -5.95
CA LYS A 40 -26.22 31.38 -7.11
C LYS A 40 -24.74 31.76 -7.22
N ASP A 41 -24.09 31.22 -8.24
CA ASP A 41 -23.27 31.92 -9.25
C ASP A 41 -22.27 30.94 -9.88
N GLN A 42 -22.67 30.47 -11.06
CA GLN A 42 -21.84 29.74 -12.01
C GLN A 42 -21.43 30.72 -13.10
N ASN A 43 -20.13 30.87 -13.35
CA ASN A 43 -19.50 30.94 -14.68
C ASN A 43 -18.13 31.59 -14.55
N LYS A 44 -17.08 30.76 -14.46
CA LYS A 44 -15.72 31.04 -14.97
C LYS A 44 -14.72 29.90 -14.78
N ASP A 45 -15.01 28.92 -13.92
CA ASP A 45 -14.07 27.81 -13.63
C ASP A 45 -14.34 26.50 -14.40
N ARG A 46 -15.19 26.52 -15.44
CA ARG A 46 -15.47 25.34 -16.28
C ARG A 46 -14.52 25.16 -17.46
N GLU A 47 -13.83 26.22 -17.92
CA GLU A 47 -13.02 26.15 -19.14
C GLU A 47 -11.56 25.69 -18.93
N ALA A 48 -11.09 25.56 -17.69
CA ALA A 48 -9.71 25.12 -17.42
C ALA A 48 -9.56 23.60 -17.20
N CYS A 49 -10.68 22.84 -17.20
CA CYS A 49 -10.66 21.40 -16.95
C CYS A 49 -10.81 20.54 -18.22
N ASP A 50 -11.08 21.17 -19.37
CA ASP A 50 -11.38 20.47 -20.64
C ASP A 50 -10.25 20.51 -21.68
N ASN A 51 -9.17 21.28 -21.47
CA ASN A 51 -8.06 21.42 -22.44
C ASN A 51 -6.82 20.54 -22.17
N CYS A 52 -6.99 19.37 -21.54
CA CYS A 52 -5.92 18.34 -21.49
C CYS A 52 -6.39 16.98 -22.02
N ALA A 53 -7.44 16.96 -22.84
CA ALA A 53 -7.97 15.74 -23.47
C ALA A 53 -7.34 15.44 -24.85
N ASP A 54 -6.59 16.35 -25.46
CA ASP A 54 -6.13 16.18 -26.85
C ASP A 54 -4.63 15.87 -26.93
N ASN A 55 -4.29 14.60 -26.67
CA ASN A 55 -3.26 13.81 -27.37
C ASN A 55 -3.09 12.45 -26.67
N TRP A 56 -4.07 11.58 -26.90
CA TRP A 56 -3.87 10.14 -26.77
C TRP A 56 -4.06 9.54 -28.17
N ASN A 57 -2.97 9.08 -28.77
CA ASN A 57 -3.02 8.33 -30.01
C ASN A 57 -3.90 7.09 -29.82
N GLN A 58 -4.70 6.79 -30.85
CA GLN A 58 -5.79 5.82 -30.88
C GLN A 58 -5.36 4.34 -31.02
N ASP A 59 -4.08 4.02 -30.83
CA ASP A 59 -3.62 2.63 -30.91
C ASP A 59 -3.34 2.10 -29.50
N GLY A 60 -4.30 1.31 -29.01
CA GLY A 60 -4.26 0.59 -27.75
C GLY A 60 -3.25 -0.55 -27.73
N GLU A 61 -1.96 -0.23 -27.82
CA GLU A 61 -0.87 -1.13 -27.50
C GLU A 61 -0.23 -0.69 -26.18
N ALA A 62 -0.25 -1.57 -25.18
CA ALA A 62 0.57 -1.42 -24.00
C ALA A 62 2.03 -1.38 -24.46
N CYS A 63 2.66 -0.21 -24.38
CA CYS A 63 4.07 -0.06 -24.68
C CYS A 63 4.88 -0.90 -23.67
N GLU A 64 5.26 -2.11 -24.09
CA GLU A 64 6.30 -2.93 -23.47
C GLU A 64 7.65 -2.21 -23.61
N ASN A 65 7.85 -1.12 -22.86
CA ASN A 65 9.16 -0.54 -22.70
C ASN A 65 9.91 -1.28 -21.60
N GLN A 66 10.60 -2.34 -22.01
CA GLN A 66 11.73 -2.93 -21.29
C GLN A 66 12.93 -1.96 -21.29
N ALA A 67 12.75 -0.75 -20.76
CA ALA A 67 13.84 0.19 -20.57
C ALA A 67 14.59 -0.17 -19.28
N ALA A 68 15.86 -0.53 -19.40
CA ALA A 68 16.75 -0.82 -18.28
C ALA A 68 16.70 0.32 -17.25
N HIS A 69 16.21 0.03 -16.04
CA HIS A 69 16.17 0.97 -14.92
C HIS A 69 17.61 1.39 -14.58
N ARG A 70 17.94 2.67 -14.76
CA ARG A 70 19.22 3.24 -14.34
C ARG A 70 19.05 3.97 -13.02
N ASN A 71 20.00 3.78 -12.10
CA ASN A 71 19.99 4.47 -10.80
C ASN A 71 20.35 5.96 -10.97
N GLN A 72 20.25 6.75 -9.89
CA GLN A 72 20.63 8.17 -9.84
C GLN A 72 22.10 8.44 -10.29
N ASP A 73 22.94 7.41 -10.27
CA ASP A 73 24.36 7.43 -10.66
C ASP A 73 24.62 6.86 -12.09
N GLY A 74 23.58 6.60 -12.89
CA GLY A 74 23.71 6.16 -14.29
C GLY A 74 24.05 4.67 -14.51
N GLU A 75 24.20 3.89 -13.44
CA GLU A 75 24.44 2.45 -13.50
C GLU A 75 23.17 1.66 -13.90
N ALA A 76 23.31 0.69 -14.82
CA ALA A 76 22.24 -0.19 -15.25
C ALA A 76 21.84 -1.16 -14.12
N CYS A 77 20.64 -1.01 -13.58
CA CYS A 77 20.09 -1.86 -12.53
C CYS A 77 19.15 -2.91 -13.12
N VAL A 78 19.68 -3.98 -13.72
CA VAL A 78 18.88 -5.20 -13.93
C VAL A 78 19.77 -6.45 -13.86
N LYS A 79 19.68 -7.17 -12.74
CA LYS A 79 19.47 -8.62 -12.83
C LYS A 79 18.04 -8.84 -12.37
N ARG A 80 17.16 -9.36 -13.24
CA ARG A 80 15.91 -9.96 -12.78
C ARG A 80 16.34 -11.07 -11.84
N ASP A 81 16.05 -10.91 -10.56
CA ASP A 81 16.37 -11.95 -9.61
C ASP A 81 15.36 -13.09 -9.80
N GLU A 82 15.84 -14.24 -10.26
CA GLU A 82 15.09 -15.50 -10.34
C GLU A 82 14.58 -15.96 -8.95
N SER A 83 14.90 -15.22 -7.87
CA SER A 83 14.48 -15.45 -6.48
C SER A 83 13.04 -15.07 -6.12
N LEU A 84 12.19 -14.62 -7.05
CA LEU A 84 10.76 -14.37 -6.73
C LEU A 84 10.08 -15.63 -6.14
N ASP A 85 10.52 -16.81 -6.58
CA ASP A 85 10.13 -18.12 -6.03
C ASP A 85 10.73 -18.43 -4.65
N ARG A 86 11.80 -17.75 -4.24
CA ARG A 86 12.40 -17.88 -2.89
C ARG A 86 11.53 -17.18 -1.84
N TYR A 87 10.93 -16.03 -2.18
CA TYR A 87 10.16 -15.20 -1.25
C TYR A 87 8.66 -15.51 -1.21
N THR A 88 8.15 -16.35 -2.13
CA THR A 88 6.80 -16.92 -2.03
C THR A 88 6.77 -18.24 -1.25
N ARG A 89 7.92 -18.66 -0.70
CA ARG A 89 8.02 -19.81 0.19
C ARG A 89 7.50 -19.45 1.57
N ARG A 90 6.99 -20.48 2.25
CA ARG A 90 6.57 -20.42 3.64
C ARG A 90 7.70 -19.92 4.52
N LYS A 91 7.37 -19.06 5.50
CA LYS A 91 8.34 -18.48 6.42
C LYS A 91 9.10 -19.60 7.13
N LYS A 92 10.42 -19.60 6.95
CA LYS A 92 11.32 -20.59 7.55
C LYS A 92 11.20 -20.55 9.08
N GLY A 93 11.09 -21.72 9.70
CA GLY A 93 11.02 -21.87 11.16
C GLY A 93 9.66 -21.53 11.78
N HIS A 94 8.64 -21.17 11.00
CA HIS A 94 7.29 -20.96 11.54
C HIS A 94 6.48 -22.26 11.54
N ASP A 95 5.88 -22.60 12.69
CA ASP A 95 4.97 -23.75 12.81
C ASP A 95 3.58 -23.39 12.27
N TYR A 96 3.26 -23.87 11.07
CA TYR A 96 1.98 -23.65 10.42
C TYR A 96 0.83 -24.54 10.92
N HIS A 97 1.08 -25.39 11.91
CA HIS A 97 0.05 -26.10 12.67
C HIS A 97 -0.36 -25.35 13.93
N ALA A 98 0.46 -24.41 14.41
CA ALA A 98 0.19 -23.68 15.63
C ALA A 98 -0.92 -22.61 15.48
N PRO A 99 -1.63 -22.27 16.57
CA PRO A 99 -2.55 -21.14 16.59
C PRO A 99 -1.84 -19.85 16.18
N CYS A 100 -2.38 -19.15 15.20
CA CYS A 100 -1.77 -17.92 14.69
C CYS A 100 -2.75 -17.13 13.81
N ILE A 101 -2.48 -15.85 13.62
CA ILE A 101 -3.22 -14.98 12.72
C ILE A 101 -2.35 -14.72 11.48
N TYR A 102 -2.94 -14.89 10.30
CA TYR A 102 -2.28 -14.74 9.01
C TYR A 102 -3.01 -13.71 8.14
N HIS A 103 -2.25 -12.84 7.50
CA HIS A 103 -2.71 -12.07 6.35
C HIS A 103 -2.25 -12.79 5.08
N LEU A 104 -3.21 -13.33 4.34
CA LEU A 104 -3.00 -14.07 3.11
C LEU A 104 -3.27 -13.18 1.90
N ILE A 105 -2.48 -13.37 0.84
CA ILE A 105 -2.67 -12.73 -0.46
C ILE A 105 -2.71 -13.81 -1.53
N LEU A 106 -3.87 -13.95 -2.18
CA LEU A 106 -4.06 -14.83 -3.34
C LEU A 106 -4.03 -13.97 -4.60
N LYS A 107 -2.97 -14.06 -5.41
CA LYS A 107 -2.84 -13.29 -6.65
C LYS A 107 -3.59 -13.97 -7.81
N LYS A 108 -4.24 -13.17 -8.64
CA LYS A 108 -4.82 -13.60 -9.91
C LYS A 108 -3.70 -14.04 -10.86
N ARG A 109 -3.94 -15.06 -11.69
CA ARG A 109 -3.07 -15.32 -12.84
C ARG A 109 -3.15 -14.15 -13.83
N GLU A 110 -2.10 -13.92 -14.60
CA GLU A 110 -2.07 -12.81 -15.56
C GLU A 110 -3.20 -12.88 -16.58
N ASP A 111 -3.41 -14.09 -17.13
CA ASP A 111 -4.41 -14.44 -18.15
C ASP A 111 -5.84 -14.63 -17.63
N ALA A 112 -6.04 -14.77 -16.32
CA ALA A 112 -7.37 -14.95 -15.75
C ALA A 112 -8.20 -13.65 -15.78
N GLN A 113 -9.53 -13.78 -15.91
CA GLN A 113 -10.44 -12.64 -15.84
C GLN A 113 -10.43 -11.96 -14.46
N VAL A 114 -10.68 -10.66 -14.43
CA VAL A 114 -10.70 -9.86 -13.20
C VAL A 114 -11.78 -10.33 -12.21
N PHE A 115 -11.47 -10.23 -10.91
CA PHE A 115 -12.41 -10.63 -9.86
C PHE A 115 -13.48 -9.56 -9.60
N GLY A 116 -13.28 -8.34 -10.06
CA GLY A 116 -14.21 -7.25 -9.88
C GLY A 116 -13.71 -5.96 -10.51
N HIS A 117 -14.61 -4.99 -10.60
CA HIS A 117 -14.32 -3.65 -11.09
C HIS A 117 -14.41 -2.65 -9.95
N LEU A 118 -13.47 -1.71 -9.92
CA LEU A 118 -13.51 -0.60 -8.98
C LEU A 118 -14.54 0.41 -9.46
N THR A 119 -15.56 0.66 -8.65
CA THR A 119 -16.62 1.64 -8.95
C THR A 119 -16.82 2.63 -7.81
N GLY A 120 -17.63 3.66 -8.04
CA GLY A 120 -17.87 4.74 -7.08
C GLY A 120 -16.75 5.78 -7.05
N SER A 121 -16.91 6.75 -6.16
CA SER A 121 -16.06 7.94 -6.09
C SER A 121 -15.24 7.99 -4.81
N PRO A 122 -13.91 8.24 -4.88
CA PRO A 122 -13.07 8.43 -3.69
C PRO A 122 -13.38 9.74 -2.95
N TYR A 123 -14.22 10.60 -3.50
CA TYR A 123 -14.67 11.84 -2.85
C TYR A 123 -15.94 11.64 -2.01
N ILE A 124 -16.54 10.45 -2.05
CA ILE A 124 -17.73 10.10 -1.28
C ILE A 124 -17.32 9.25 -0.08
N GLN A 125 -17.83 9.61 1.10
CA GLN A 125 -17.51 8.94 2.34
C GLN A 125 -17.93 7.46 2.31
N SER A 126 -17.08 6.58 2.87
CA SER A 126 -17.39 5.16 2.98
C SER A 126 -18.71 4.93 3.73
N GLY A 127 -19.55 4.06 3.18
CA GLY A 127 -20.88 3.75 3.71
C GLY A 127 -22.00 4.62 3.13
N MET A 128 -21.69 5.65 2.34
CA MET A 128 -22.68 6.44 1.63
C MET A 128 -22.90 5.91 0.21
N GLU A 129 -24.07 6.19 -0.36
CA GLU A 129 -24.36 5.85 -1.75
C GLU A 129 -23.35 6.51 -2.71
N GLY A 130 -22.86 5.73 -3.67
CA GLY A 130 -21.81 6.15 -4.60
C GLY A 130 -20.38 6.08 -4.04
N CYS A 131 -20.17 5.64 -2.79
CA CYS A 131 -18.83 5.45 -2.25
C CYS A 131 -18.05 4.37 -3.02
N VAL A 132 -16.72 4.42 -2.89
CA VAL A 132 -15.84 3.43 -3.51
C VAL A 132 -16.20 2.01 -3.07
N LYS A 133 -16.34 1.11 -4.04
CA LYS A 133 -16.56 -0.32 -3.82
C LYS A 133 -15.94 -1.13 -4.96
N ILE A 134 -15.80 -2.44 -4.72
CA ILE A 134 -15.50 -3.41 -5.77
C ILE A 134 -16.81 -4.08 -6.17
N GLU A 135 -17.26 -3.84 -7.39
CA GLU A 135 -18.33 -4.60 -8.02
C GLU A 135 -17.76 -5.92 -8.53
N LYS A 136 -18.12 -6.99 -7.83
CA LYS A 136 -17.55 -8.32 -8.07
C LYS A 136 -18.10 -8.89 -9.37
N THR A 137 -17.23 -9.51 -10.16
CA THR A 137 -17.64 -10.37 -11.27
C THR A 137 -18.24 -11.68 -10.73
N VAL A 138 -18.68 -12.56 -11.62
CA VAL A 138 -19.05 -13.94 -11.25
C VAL A 138 -17.92 -14.62 -10.48
N ILE A 139 -16.67 -14.44 -10.93
CA ILE A 139 -15.47 -14.98 -10.28
C ILE A 139 -15.32 -14.43 -8.87
N GLY A 140 -15.33 -13.11 -8.70
CA GLY A 140 -15.19 -12.49 -7.37
C GLY A 140 -16.31 -12.84 -6.40
N THR A 141 -17.52 -13.05 -6.93
CA THR A 141 -18.69 -13.49 -6.14
C THR A 141 -18.50 -14.91 -5.63
N VAL A 142 -18.05 -15.83 -6.49
CA VAL A 142 -17.73 -17.21 -6.10
C VAL A 142 -16.61 -17.22 -5.06
N ILE A 143 -15.51 -16.50 -5.30
CA ILE A 143 -14.39 -16.36 -4.36
C ILE A 143 -14.88 -15.87 -2.99
N SER A 144 -15.67 -14.78 -2.96
CA SER A 144 -16.20 -14.21 -1.72
C SER A 144 -17.04 -15.20 -0.94
N ARG A 145 -17.90 -15.94 -1.64
CA ARG A 145 -18.77 -16.95 -1.02
C ARG A 145 -17.97 -18.05 -0.37
N PHE A 146 -16.94 -18.58 -1.03
CA PHE A 146 -16.12 -19.65 -0.45
C PHE A 146 -15.28 -19.15 0.73
N ILE A 147 -14.70 -17.95 0.65
CA ILE A 147 -13.96 -17.35 1.77
C ILE A 147 -14.88 -17.15 2.97
N TYR A 148 -16.06 -16.55 2.77
CA TYR A 148 -17.01 -16.30 3.84
C TYR A 148 -17.46 -17.59 4.56
N ASN A 149 -17.57 -18.71 3.82
CA ASN A 149 -17.99 -20.00 4.36
C ASN A 149 -16.85 -20.83 4.98
N LEU A 150 -15.59 -20.34 4.95
CA LEU A 150 -14.46 -21.07 5.52
C LEU A 150 -14.69 -21.49 6.99
N PRO A 151 -15.12 -20.60 7.91
CA PRO A 151 -15.34 -20.97 9.31
C PRO A 151 -16.44 -22.02 9.50
N LYS A 152 -17.46 -22.01 8.62
CA LYS A 152 -18.54 -23.02 8.66
C LYS A 152 -18.02 -24.39 8.27
N ARG A 153 -17.08 -24.45 7.31
CA ARG A 153 -16.49 -25.71 6.82
C ARG A 153 -15.37 -26.22 7.73
N TYR A 154 -14.60 -25.31 8.30
CA TYR A 154 -13.46 -25.59 9.15
C TYR A 154 -13.59 -24.75 10.44
N PRO A 155 -14.26 -25.25 11.49
CA PRO A 155 -14.50 -24.50 12.72
C PRO A 155 -13.23 -24.04 13.46
N ILE A 156 -12.09 -24.68 13.20
CA ILE A 156 -10.75 -24.27 13.68
C ILE A 156 -10.28 -22.93 13.08
N LEU A 157 -10.94 -22.45 12.03
CA LEU A 157 -10.61 -21.20 11.35
C LEU A 157 -11.59 -20.10 11.75
N ARG A 158 -11.05 -18.93 12.11
CA ARG A 158 -11.81 -17.68 12.25
C ARG A 158 -11.43 -16.71 11.15
N LEU A 159 -12.42 -16.28 10.37
CA LEU A 159 -12.25 -15.22 9.37
C LEU A 159 -12.47 -13.86 10.04
N HIS A 160 -11.42 -13.03 10.09
CA HIS A 160 -11.52 -11.68 10.64
C HIS A 160 -11.93 -10.66 9.57
N GLN A 161 -11.34 -10.75 8.38
CA GLN A 161 -11.61 -9.83 7.28
C GLN A 161 -11.22 -10.46 5.94
N TYR A 162 -11.85 -10.04 4.85
CA TYR A 162 -11.33 -10.29 3.51
C TYR A 162 -11.67 -9.14 2.55
N MET A 163 -10.89 -9.00 1.48
CA MET A 163 -11.15 -8.06 0.40
C MET A 163 -10.80 -8.68 -0.93
N VAL A 164 -11.79 -8.79 -1.83
CA VAL A 164 -11.58 -9.21 -3.22
C VAL A 164 -11.26 -7.94 -4.02
N MET A 165 -10.01 -7.82 -4.45
CA MET A 165 -9.54 -6.78 -5.37
C MET A 165 -9.63 -7.29 -6.81
N PRO A 166 -9.56 -6.42 -7.84
CA PRO A 166 -9.66 -6.84 -9.24
C PRO A 166 -8.67 -7.95 -9.66
N ASP A 167 -7.46 -7.92 -9.09
CA ASP A 167 -6.30 -8.72 -9.48
C ASP A 167 -5.73 -9.59 -8.33
N HIS A 168 -6.29 -9.52 -7.13
CA HIS A 168 -5.87 -10.34 -5.98
C HIS A 168 -6.92 -10.36 -4.88
N VAL A 169 -6.71 -11.20 -3.87
CA VAL A 169 -7.58 -11.30 -2.70
C VAL A 169 -6.74 -11.19 -1.44
N HIS A 170 -7.18 -10.34 -0.51
CA HIS A 170 -6.65 -10.30 0.85
C HIS A 170 -7.57 -11.08 1.79
N ILE A 171 -6.99 -11.90 2.67
CA ILE A 171 -7.72 -12.66 3.69
C ILE A 171 -6.98 -12.52 5.02
N LEU A 172 -7.66 -12.06 6.07
CA LEU A 172 -7.16 -12.05 7.43
C LEU A 172 -7.81 -13.20 8.18
N LEU A 173 -7.04 -14.26 8.41
CA LEU A 173 -7.52 -15.56 8.88
C LEU A 173 -6.76 -15.96 10.14
N GLN A 174 -7.46 -16.47 11.13
CA GLN A 174 -6.88 -17.02 12.35
C GLN A 174 -7.10 -18.52 12.42
N VAL A 175 -6.04 -19.26 12.76
CA VAL A 175 -6.10 -20.64 13.23
C VAL A 175 -6.25 -20.56 14.75
N LEU A 176 -7.34 -21.10 15.29
CA LEU A 176 -7.74 -20.90 16.69
C LEU A 176 -6.97 -21.79 17.67
N GLU A 177 -6.71 -23.04 17.27
CA GLU A 177 -6.05 -24.06 18.08
C GLU A 177 -5.04 -24.83 17.23
N ARG A 178 -4.26 -25.73 17.85
CA ARG A 178 -3.30 -26.53 17.09
C ARG A 178 -4.05 -27.43 16.11
N SER A 179 -3.69 -27.33 14.84
CA SER A 179 -4.33 -28.05 13.75
C SER A 179 -3.52 -29.29 13.34
N GLU A 180 -4.19 -30.41 13.09
CA GLU A 180 -3.56 -31.58 12.46
C GLU A 180 -3.04 -31.27 11.05
N LYS A 181 -3.68 -30.33 10.35
CA LYS A 181 -3.29 -29.90 9.01
C LYS A 181 -2.61 -28.53 9.05
N ALA A 182 -1.48 -28.38 8.36
CA ALA A 182 -0.86 -27.07 8.19
C ALA A 182 -1.82 -26.09 7.49
N LEU A 183 -1.68 -24.79 7.74
CA LEU A 183 -2.46 -23.73 7.07
C LEU A 183 -2.56 -23.91 5.53
N GLY A 184 -1.47 -24.36 4.89
CA GLY A 184 -1.43 -24.62 3.45
C GLY A 184 -2.47 -25.61 2.94
N TYR A 185 -2.87 -26.58 3.76
CA TYR A 185 -3.94 -27.51 3.42
C TYR A 185 -5.28 -26.78 3.21
N TYR A 186 -5.66 -25.91 4.15
CA TYR A 186 -6.92 -25.18 4.07
C TYR A 186 -6.95 -24.19 2.90
N VAL A 187 -5.83 -23.53 2.63
CA VAL A 187 -5.71 -22.61 1.48
C VAL A 187 -5.77 -23.39 0.16
N ALA A 188 -5.13 -24.56 0.07
CA ALA A 188 -5.22 -25.42 -1.11
C ALA A 188 -6.65 -25.94 -1.32
N ALA A 189 -7.34 -26.37 -0.26
CA ALA A 189 -8.74 -26.79 -0.32
C ALA A 189 -9.65 -25.66 -0.82
N LEU A 190 -9.50 -24.45 -0.26
CA LEU A 190 -10.22 -23.25 -0.70
C LEU A 190 -10.04 -22.99 -2.20
N LYS A 191 -8.78 -22.96 -2.68
CA LYS A 191 -8.47 -22.72 -4.10
C LYS A 191 -9.05 -23.83 -4.99
N GLY A 192 -8.96 -25.09 -4.55
CA GLY A 192 -9.52 -26.23 -5.28
C GLY A 192 -11.04 -26.19 -5.40
N GLU A 193 -11.74 -25.77 -4.36
CA GLU A 193 -13.20 -25.64 -4.37
C GLU A 193 -13.67 -24.49 -5.26
N ILE A 194 -12.99 -23.33 -5.17
CA ILE A 194 -13.23 -22.21 -6.07
C ILE A 194 -13.02 -22.65 -7.51
N LYS A 195 -11.89 -23.33 -7.81
CA LYS A 195 -11.59 -23.84 -9.14
C LYS A 195 -12.70 -24.74 -9.67
N LYS A 196 -13.12 -25.75 -8.90
CA LYS A 196 -14.20 -26.67 -9.30
C LYS A 196 -15.51 -25.96 -9.60
N GLU A 197 -15.90 -24.99 -8.77
CA GLU A 197 -17.14 -24.25 -9.00
C GLU A 197 -17.06 -23.32 -10.22
N LEU A 198 -15.92 -22.68 -10.43
CA LEU A 198 -15.72 -21.81 -11.60
C LEU A 198 -15.65 -22.62 -12.89
N GLU A 199 -14.97 -23.76 -12.88
CA GLU A 199 -14.95 -24.71 -14.00
C GLU A 199 -16.37 -25.09 -14.42
N ARG A 200 -17.21 -25.48 -13.45
CA ARG A 200 -18.61 -25.83 -13.68
C ARG A 200 -19.45 -24.68 -14.25
N ARG A 201 -19.14 -23.43 -13.90
CA ARG A 201 -19.94 -22.26 -14.30
C ARG A 201 -19.48 -21.60 -15.60
N LEU A 202 -18.16 -21.62 -15.85
CA LEU A 202 -17.51 -20.78 -16.86
C LEU A 202 -16.63 -21.58 -17.82
N GLY A 203 -16.42 -22.89 -17.59
CA GLY A 203 -15.52 -23.73 -18.41
C GLY A 203 -14.03 -23.42 -18.24
N ASN A 204 -13.67 -22.58 -17.27
CA ASN A 204 -12.29 -22.34 -16.85
C ASN A 204 -12.28 -21.93 -15.36
N GLY A 205 -11.71 -22.78 -14.51
CA GLY A 205 -11.64 -22.54 -13.07
C GLY A 205 -10.30 -22.07 -12.53
N ASP A 206 -9.24 -22.07 -13.34
CA ASP A 206 -7.90 -21.79 -12.82
C ASP A 206 -7.58 -20.30 -12.84
N VAL A 207 -7.91 -19.63 -11.72
CA VAL A 207 -7.85 -18.15 -11.64
C VAL A 207 -6.73 -17.60 -10.77
N PHE A 208 -6.09 -18.43 -9.95
CA PHE A 208 -5.06 -18.00 -8.99
C PHE A 208 -3.67 -18.49 -9.40
N GLN A 209 -2.63 -17.70 -9.12
CA GLN A 209 -1.25 -18.18 -9.22
C GLN A 209 -1.04 -19.42 -8.33
N LYS A 210 -0.04 -20.26 -8.64
CA LYS A 210 0.19 -21.53 -7.92
C LYS A 210 0.34 -21.36 -6.41
N ASN A 211 1.20 -20.43 -5.98
CA ASN A 211 1.47 -20.15 -4.58
C ASN A 211 0.52 -19.07 -4.02
N TYR A 212 0.72 -18.74 -2.75
CA TYR A 212 0.12 -17.59 -2.11
C TYR A 212 1.13 -16.96 -1.16
N THR A 213 0.94 -15.68 -0.87
CA THR A 213 1.76 -14.99 0.13
C THR A 213 1.06 -15.05 1.47
N ASP A 214 1.80 -15.36 2.52
CA ASP A 214 1.31 -15.29 3.90
C ASP A 214 2.21 -14.40 4.75
N ARG A 215 1.57 -13.58 5.57
CA ARG A 215 2.24 -12.77 6.59
C ARG A 215 1.69 -13.12 7.95
N ILE A 216 2.58 -13.44 8.88
CA ILE A 216 2.23 -13.72 10.27
C ILE A 216 1.96 -12.40 11.02
N ILE A 217 0.79 -12.31 11.63
CA ILE A 217 0.38 -11.16 12.44
C ILE A 217 0.72 -11.45 13.89
N HIS A 218 1.84 -10.91 14.36
CA HIS A 218 2.28 -11.07 15.74
C HIS A 218 1.36 -10.30 16.71
N PRO A 219 1.18 -10.76 17.97
CA PRO A 219 0.30 -10.12 18.96
C PRO A 219 0.59 -8.64 19.21
N ARG A 220 1.86 -8.23 19.09
CA ARG A 220 2.31 -6.83 19.19
C ARG A 220 1.79 -5.91 18.08
N ARG A 221 1.21 -6.45 17.02
CA ARG A 221 0.61 -5.67 15.93
C ARG A 221 -0.89 -5.57 16.17
N SER A 222 -1.42 -4.35 16.18
CA SER A 222 -2.87 -4.14 16.30
C SER A 222 -3.63 -4.83 15.16
N LEU A 223 -4.45 -5.81 15.53
CA LEU A 223 -5.32 -6.53 14.59
C LEU A 223 -6.31 -5.58 13.93
N ASP A 224 -6.83 -4.59 14.68
CA ASP A 224 -7.75 -3.58 14.17
C ASP A 224 -7.11 -2.70 13.09
N THR A 225 -5.83 -2.35 13.25
CA THR A 225 -5.10 -1.60 12.22
C THR A 225 -4.97 -2.42 10.93
N VAL A 226 -4.64 -3.72 11.03
CA VAL A 226 -4.57 -4.62 9.87
C VAL A 226 -5.94 -4.79 9.22
N TYR A 227 -6.99 -4.99 10.03
CA TYR A 227 -8.37 -5.08 9.57
C TYR A 227 -8.78 -3.85 8.75
N LYS A 228 -8.58 -2.64 9.31
CA LYS A 228 -8.91 -1.37 8.66
C LYS A 228 -8.08 -1.18 7.39
N TYR A 229 -6.79 -1.49 7.46
CA TYR A 229 -5.89 -1.43 6.30
C TYR A 229 -6.40 -2.31 5.16
N ILE A 230 -6.81 -3.56 5.44
CA ILE A 230 -7.34 -4.46 4.41
C ILE A 230 -8.64 -3.91 3.81
N LYS A 231 -9.56 -3.45 4.67
CA LYS A 231 -10.85 -2.88 4.29
C LYS A 231 -10.71 -1.66 3.38
N ASP A 232 -9.71 -0.82 3.62
CA ASP A 232 -9.49 0.44 2.90
C ASP A 232 -8.75 0.27 1.55
N ASN A 233 -8.36 -0.95 1.17
CA ASN A 233 -7.66 -1.19 -0.10
C ASN A 233 -8.39 -0.64 -1.34
N PRO A 234 -9.72 -0.85 -1.52
CA PRO A 234 -10.45 -0.30 -2.67
C PRO A 234 -10.36 1.23 -2.71
N TYR A 235 -10.53 1.89 -1.56
CA TYR A 235 -10.41 3.35 -1.46
C TYR A 235 -9.02 3.83 -1.87
N ARG A 236 -7.95 3.20 -1.36
CA ARG A 236 -6.57 3.54 -1.76
C ARG A 236 -6.35 3.38 -3.26
N LEU A 237 -6.89 2.31 -3.86
CA LEU A 237 -6.84 2.10 -5.30
C LEU A 237 -7.58 3.20 -6.07
N ALA A 238 -8.76 3.61 -5.60
CA ALA A 238 -9.57 4.66 -6.22
C ALA A 238 -8.90 6.03 -6.18
N VAL A 239 -8.33 6.41 -5.03
CA VAL A 239 -7.56 7.66 -4.93
C VAL A 239 -6.37 7.63 -5.89
N ARG A 240 -5.68 6.48 -6.00
CA ARG A 240 -4.55 6.36 -6.91
C ARG A 240 -4.93 6.56 -8.37
N LYS A 241 -6.08 6.01 -8.79
CA LYS A 241 -6.58 6.15 -10.17
C LYS A 241 -7.15 7.54 -10.45
N ALA A 242 -7.94 8.09 -9.54
CA ALA A 242 -8.67 9.34 -9.76
C ALA A 242 -7.81 10.59 -9.53
N CYS A 243 -6.74 10.48 -8.75
CA CYS A 243 -5.92 11.63 -8.36
C CYS A 243 -4.42 11.38 -8.55
N PRO A 244 -3.89 11.15 -9.77
CA PRO A 244 -2.44 10.97 -9.96
C PRO A 244 -1.62 12.18 -9.46
N GLY A 245 -2.15 13.40 -9.62
CA GLY A 245 -1.55 14.63 -9.09
C GLY A 245 -1.47 14.69 -7.56
N PHE A 246 -2.24 13.86 -6.83
CA PHE A 246 -2.17 13.77 -5.38
C PHE A 246 -0.79 13.32 -4.89
N PHE A 247 -0.03 12.58 -5.70
CA PHE A 247 1.31 12.08 -5.38
C PHE A 247 2.43 13.01 -5.85
N ARG A 248 2.09 14.13 -6.50
CA ARG A 248 3.05 15.10 -7.06
C ARG A 248 3.07 16.44 -6.32
N LYS A 249 2.53 16.47 -5.09
CA LYS A 249 2.44 17.68 -4.27
C LYS A 249 3.17 17.48 -2.95
N VAL A 250 3.95 18.49 -2.57
CA VAL A 250 4.54 18.60 -1.23
C VAL A 250 3.42 18.85 -0.22
N ARG A 251 3.50 18.17 0.92
CA ARG A 251 2.56 18.34 2.04
C ARG A 251 3.29 18.39 3.36
N ASP A 252 2.80 19.25 4.24
CA ASP A 252 3.27 19.31 5.61
C ASP A 252 2.59 18.26 6.47
N PHE A 253 3.36 17.68 7.37
CA PHE A 253 2.86 16.80 8.41
C PHE A 253 3.83 16.80 9.61
N GLU A 254 3.38 16.20 10.70
CA GLU A 254 4.10 16.19 11.97
C GLU A 254 4.33 14.74 12.42
N ILE A 255 5.55 14.44 12.87
CA ILE A 255 5.91 13.18 13.52
C ILE A 255 6.57 13.54 14.85
N GLU A 256 6.03 13.02 15.96
CA GLU A 256 6.61 13.20 17.31
C GLU A 256 6.88 14.68 17.68
N GLY A 257 6.04 15.61 17.21
CA GLY A 257 6.18 17.06 17.48
C GLY A 257 7.07 17.82 16.48
N GLU A 258 7.76 17.11 15.60
CA GLU A 258 8.64 17.69 14.58
C GLU A 258 7.94 17.79 13.22
N ARG A 259 8.18 18.89 12.49
CA ARG A 259 7.54 19.16 11.20
C ARG A 259 8.37 18.70 10.02
N TYR A 260 7.70 18.01 9.11
CA TYR A 260 8.27 17.45 7.89
C TYR A 260 7.46 17.82 6.66
N ASN A 261 8.14 17.85 5.51
CA ASN A 261 7.54 17.86 4.20
C ASN A 261 7.50 16.43 3.64
N ALA A 262 6.41 16.09 2.96
CA ALA A 262 6.21 14.81 2.29
C ALA A 262 5.86 15.02 0.81
N TYR A 263 6.45 14.21 -0.06
CA TYR A 263 6.15 14.17 -1.49
C TYR A 263 5.93 12.72 -1.93
N GLY A 264 4.81 12.41 -2.60
CA GLY A 264 4.49 11.03 -3.01
C GLY A 264 3.31 10.41 -2.24
N ASN A 265 3.38 9.10 -2.01
CA ASN A 265 2.25 8.32 -1.49
C ASN A 265 2.17 8.27 0.04
N LEU A 266 1.48 9.26 0.64
CA LEU A 266 1.21 9.31 2.08
C LEU A 266 0.52 8.06 2.65
N PHE A 267 -0.16 7.24 1.85
CA PHE A 267 -0.77 6.01 2.35
C PHE A 267 0.25 4.99 2.84
N HIS A 268 1.53 5.10 2.44
CA HIS A 268 2.59 4.25 2.96
C HIS A 268 2.78 4.41 4.48
N LEU A 269 2.55 5.61 5.03
CA LEU A 269 2.58 5.84 6.49
C LEU A 269 1.54 5.00 7.24
N ARG A 270 0.39 4.73 6.61
CA ARG A 270 -0.71 3.94 7.21
C ARG A 270 -0.55 2.43 7.02
N ASN A 271 0.46 1.96 6.30
CA ASN A 271 0.69 0.53 6.12
C ASN A 271 1.14 -0.06 7.47
N PRO A 272 0.45 -1.07 8.04
CA PRO A 272 0.87 -1.66 9.31
C PRO A 272 2.19 -2.43 9.24
N PHE A 273 2.71 -2.68 8.04
CA PHE A 273 3.93 -3.44 7.80
C PHE A 273 5.01 -2.53 7.21
N LYS A 274 5.73 -1.86 8.10
CA LYS A 274 6.90 -1.03 7.76
C LYS A 274 8.16 -1.62 8.40
N SER A 275 9.27 -1.58 7.68
CA SER A 275 10.58 -2.03 8.17
C SER A 275 11.64 -0.97 7.88
N ALA A 276 12.36 -0.54 8.91
CA ALA A 276 13.51 0.31 8.74
C ALA A 276 14.68 -0.50 8.14
N VAL A 277 15.29 0.01 7.07
CA VAL A 277 16.50 -0.58 6.47
C VAL A 277 17.70 0.18 7.01
N ILE A 278 18.40 -0.45 7.96
CA ILE A 278 19.57 0.11 8.64
C ILE A 278 20.65 -0.96 8.63
N VAL A 279 21.78 -0.62 8.01
CA VAL A 279 22.96 -1.48 7.98
C VAL A 279 24.04 -0.87 8.87
N HIS A 280 24.47 -1.60 9.90
CA HIS A 280 25.55 -1.17 10.77
C HIS A 280 26.89 -1.68 10.26
N ARG A 281 27.95 -0.89 10.46
CA ARG A 281 29.33 -1.30 10.09
C ARG A 281 29.80 -2.59 10.76
N LYS A 282 29.23 -2.92 11.92
CA LYS A 282 29.54 -4.14 12.68
C LYS A 282 28.77 -5.37 12.22
N ASP A 283 27.76 -5.20 11.35
CA ASP A 283 26.96 -6.33 10.88
C ASP A 283 27.85 -7.26 10.04
N THR A 284 27.90 -8.54 10.41
CA THR A 284 28.58 -9.54 9.58
C THR A 284 27.82 -9.78 8.28
N ASP A 285 28.44 -10.48 7.33
CA ASP A 285 27.80 -10.82 6.06
C ASP A 285 26.60 -11.74 6.26
N GLU A 286 26.67 -12.66 7.23
CA GLU A 286 25.56 -13.55 7.60
C GLU A 286 24.41 -12.77 8.25
N GLU A 287 24.71 -11.80 9.12
CA GLU A 287 23.69 -10.95 9.73
C GLU A 287 23.00 -10.07 8.70
N PHE A 288 23.77 -9.50 7.79
CA PHE A 288 23.25 -8.71 6.68
C PHE A 288 22.35 -9.57 5.78
N ALA A 289 22.78 -10.77 5.40
CA ALA A 289 21.99 -11.69 4.57
C ALA A 289 20.64 -12.03 5.23
N ARG A 290 20.62 -12.25 6.55
CA ARG A 290 19.38 -12.48 7.30
C ARG A 290 18.46 -11.25 7.28
N LYS A 291 18.99 -10.06 7.55
CA LYS A 291 18.20 -8.80 7.49
C LYS A 291 17.65 -8.55 6.07
N GLN A 292 18.45 -8.82 5.06
CA GLN A 292 18.05 -8.72 3.65
C GLN A 292 16.90 -9.66 3.33
N GLU A 293 16.94 -10.92 3.78
CA GLU A 293 15.83 -11.86 3.61
C GLU A 293 14.54 -11.34 4.26
N ASP A 294 14.62 -10.82 5.48
CA ASP A 294 13.47 -10.24 6.19
C ASP A 294 12.90 -8.99 5.48
N TRP A 295 13.76 -8.08 5.01
CA TRP A 295 13.33 -6.87 4.31
C TRP A 295 12.65 -7.19 2.98
N LEU A 296 13.28 -8.03 2.15
CA LEU A 296 12.75 -8.39 0.84
C LEU A 296 11.50 -9.30 0.96
N GLY A 297 11.46 -10.19 1.96
CA GLY A 297 10.25 -10.92 2.30
C GLY A 297 9.09 -9.98 2.65
N SER A 298 9.34 -8.96 3.48
CA SER A 298 8.33 -7.95 3.81
C SER A 298 7.83 -7.20 2.58
N VAL A 299 8.68 -6.90 1.60
CA VAL A 299 8.30 -6.25 0.33
C VAL A 299 7.33 -7.13 -0.46
N ILE A 300 7.64 -8.42 -0.63
CA ILE A 300 6.80 -9.37 -1.36
C ILE A 300 5.44 -9.55 -0.67
N GLU A 301 5.42 -9.52 0.67
CA GLU A 301 4.22 -9.49 1.49
C GLU A 301 3.47 -8.14 1.48
N GLY A 302 3.87 -7.18 0.64
CA GLY A 302 3.22 -5.88 0.47
C GLY A 302 3.57 -4.83 1.53
N GLY A 303 4.69 -5.02 2.24
CA GLY A 303 5.25 -4.11 3.23
C GLY A 303 5.93 -2.91 2.59
N VAL A 304 6.43 -2.02 3.44
CA VAL A 304 7.09 -0.77 3.03
C VAL A 304 8.45 -0.70 3.69
N LEU A 305 9.50 -0.44 2.91
CA LEU A 305 10.83 -0.19 3.44
C LEU A 305 11.01 1.30 3.73
N VAL A 306 11.68 1.61 4.84
CA VAL A 306 11.90 3.00 5.29
C VAL A 306 13.39 3.18 5.54
N SER A 307 14.03 4.11 4.84
CA SER A 307 15.47 4.39 5.03
C SER A 307 15.89 5.65 4.30
N PRO A 308 17.01 6.29 4.70
CA PRO A 308 17.68 7.27 3.86
C PRO A 308 18.46 6.64 2.69
N PHE A 309 18.71 5.32 2.69
CA PHE A 309 19.43 4.59 1.64
C PHE A 309 20.78 5.21 1.25
N ILE A 310 21.61 5.49 2.26
CA ILE A 310 22.88 6.20 2.08
C ILE A 310 23.99 5.24 1.69
N SER A 311 24.11 4.13 2.43
CA SER A 311 25.22 3.19 2.25
C SER A 311 25.05 2.33 1.01
N LYS A 312 26.15 1.79 0.46
CA LYS A 312 26.12 0.89 -0.69
C LYS A 312 25.15 -0.28 -0.49
N ARG A 313 25.22 -0.95 0.67
CA ARG A 313 24.33 -2.06 1.02
C ARG A 313 22.86 -1.63 1.09
N GLU A 314 22.54 -0.47 1.65
CA GLU A 314 21.17 0.02 1.67
C GLU A 314 20.67 0.34 0.25
N LYS A 315 21.49 0.98 -0.59
CA LYS A 315 21.18 1.24 -2.00
C LYS A 315 20.92 -0.05 -2.79
N GLU A 316 21.67 -1.12 -2.53
CA GLU A 316 21.44 -2.45 -3.12
C GLU A 316 20.07 -3.02 -2.72
N ILE A 317 19.69 -2.89 -1.44
CA ILE A 317 18.36 -3.29 -0.95
C ILE A 317 17.27 -2.45 -1.63
N ARG A 318 17.48 -1.14 -1.79
CA ARG A 318 16.56 -0.25 -2.49
C ARG A 318 16.33 -0.70 -3.93
N CYS A 319 17.38 -0.90 -4.73
CA CYS A 319 17.19 -1.31 -6.13
C CYS A 319 16.49 -2.68 -6.22
N THR A 320 16.86 -3.63 -5.35
CA THR A 320 16.18 -4.94 -5.32
C THR A 320 14.71 -4.81 -4.94
N ALA A 321 14.36 -3.97 -3.97
CA ALA A 321 12.97 -3.72 -3.60
C ALA A 321 12.19 -3.06 -4.75
N GLU A 322 12.80 -2.10 -5.46
CA GLU A 322 12.17 -1.42 -6.59
C GLU A 322 11.89 -2.36 -7.77
N SER A 323 12.83 -3.26 -8.09
CA SER A 323 12.66 -4.26 -9.17
C SER A 323 11.57 -5.29 -8.86
N LEU A 324 11.32 -5.56 -7.58
CA LEU A 324 10.21 -6.40 -7.10
C LEU A 324 8.86 -5.65 -7.03
N GLY A 325 8.80 -4.40 -7.49
CA GLY A 325 7.59 -3.57 -7.41
C GLY A 325 7.27 -3.09 -5.99
N GLY A 326 8.28 -3.05 -5.12
CA GLY A 326 8.16 -2.69 -3.71
C GLY A 326 7.75 -1.24 -3.46
N ARG A 327 7.39 -0.97 -2.20
CA ARG A 327 6.96 0.33 -1.71
C ARG A 327 8.01 0.90 -0.77
N ILE A 328 8.35 2.16 -0.93
CA ILE A 328 9.47 2.78 -0.22
C ILE A 328 9.05 4.11 0.40
N ILE A 329 9.56 4.35 1.60
CA ILE A 329 9.63 5.67 2.22
C ILE A 329 11.11 6.08 2.27
N LEU A 330 11.48 7.07 1.45
CA LEU A 330 12.82 7.65 1.43
C LEU A 330 12.88 8.80 2.44
N VAL A 331 13.85 8.75 3.34
CA VAL A 331 14.09 9.83 4.31
C VAL A 331 15.26 10.69 3.84
N SER A 332 15.00 11.95 3.49
CA SER A 332 15.99 12.91 3.03
C SER A 332 16.50 13.78 4.19
N SER A 333 17.80 14.13 4.17
CA SER A 333 18.36 15.19 5.03
C SER A 333 18.05 16.59 4.53
N GLU A 334 17.88 16.73 3.21
CA GLU A 334 17.68 18.02 2.55
C GLU A 334 16.21 18.43 2.56
N PRO A 335 15.88 19.69 2.89
CA PRO A 335 14.52 20.20 2.88
C PRO A 335 13.95 20.31 1.46
N MET A 336 12.62 20.24 1.35
CA MET A 336 11.93 20.46 0.08
C MET A 336 11.70 21.96 -0.14
N GLY A 337 12.40 22.56 -1.11
CA GLY A 337 12.17 23.95 -1.51
C GLY A 337 10.79 24.18 -2.15
N GLU A 338 10.43 25.45 -2.38
CA GLU A 338 9.09 25.85 -2.88
C GLU A 338 8.71 25.19 -4.23
N ARG A 339 9.70 24.91 -5.09
CA ARG A 339 9.53 24.26 -6.40
C ARG A 339 10.12 22.85 -6.43
N PHE A 340 10.17 22.18 -5.28
CA PHE A 340 10.77 20.86 -5.18
C PHE A 340 10.13 19.88 -6.16
N LYS A 341 10.97 19.28 -7.00
CA LYS A 341 10.65 18.18 -7.88
C LYS A 341 11.75 17.12 -7.70
N PRO A 342 11.42 15.88 -7.36
CA PRO A 342 12.41 14.81 -7.27
C PRO A 342 13.13 14.56 -8.60
N ALA A 343 14.26 13.86 -8.53
CA ALA A 343 14.91 13.29 -9.71
C ALA A 343 13.91 12.43 -10.52
N GLU A 344 14.13 12.32 -11.83
CA GLU A 344 13.19 11.68 -12.75
C GLU A 344 12.77 10.27 -12.32
N HIS A 345 13.74 9.45 -11.89
CA HIS A 345 13.49 8.11 -11.34
C HIS A 345 12.51 8.13 -10.16
N ASP A 346 12.81 8.94 -9.14
CA ASP A 346 11.99 9.07 -7.93
C ASP A 346 10.62 9.70 -8.23
N PHE A 347 10.58 10.64 -9.17
CA PHE A 347 9.34 11.26 -9.64
C PHE A 347 8.40 10.21 -10.25
N ASN A 348 8.92 9.32 -11.09
CA ASN A 348 8.15 8.24 -11.70
C ASN A 348 7.63 7.27 -10.64
N LEU A 349 8.47 6.87 -9.68
CA LEU A 349 8.04 6.02 -8.55
C LEU A 349 6.95 6.68 -7.69
N CYS A 350 7.04 8.00 -7.45
CA CYS A 350 5.98 8.74 -6.76
C CYS A 350 4.69 8.77 -7.59
N ALA A 351 4.78 8.99 -8.90
CA ALA A 351 3.62 9.02 -9.80
C ALA A 351 2.91 7.66 -9.88
N GLU A 352 3.66 6.56 -9.85
CA GLU A 352 3.14 5.19 -9.76
C GLU A 352 2.58 4.85 -8.36
N GLY A 353 2.82 5.72 -7.37
CA GLY A 353 2.41 5.54 -5.99
C GLY A 353 3.21 4.48 -5.23
N ARG A 354 4.47 4.24 -5.64
CA ARG A 354 5.43 3.32 -5.00
C ARG A 354 6.42 4.00 -4.06
N LEU A 355 6.57 5.32 -4.15
CA LEU A 355 7.50 6.08 -3.32
C LEU A 355 6.80 7.20 -2.54
N LEU A 356 7.25 7.39 -1.30
CA LEU A 356 7.03 8.57 -0.48
C LEU A 356 8.38 9.11 -0.05
N ILE A 357 8.66 10.38 -0.29
CA ILE A 357 9.85 11.07 0.19
C ILE A 357 9.44 11.92 1.38
N ILE A 358 10.21 11.84 2.46
CA ILE A 358 10.03 12.64 3.67
C ILE A 358 11.30 13.43 3.90
N ALA A 359 11.16 14.73 4.10
CA ALA A 359 12.25 15.66 4.33
C ALA A 359 11.91 16.57 5.51
N PRO A 360 12.89 17.06 6.27
CA PRO A 360 12.66 18.09 7.28
C PRO A 360 12.30 19.43 6.61
N GLN A 361 11.63 20.33 7.33
CA GLN A 361 11.38 21.69 6.83
C GLN A 361 12.61 22.61 6.88
N LYS A 362 13.60 22.24 7.69
CA LYS A 362 14.88 22.95 7.83
C LYS A 362 16.03 21.96 7.66
N PRO A 363 17.19 22.39 7.15
CA PRO A 363 18.37 21.53 7.08
C PRO A 363 18.71 20.91 8.44
N LEU A 364 19.08 19.62 8.45
CA LEU A 364 19.50 18.94 9.69
C LEU A 364 20.92 19.33 10.13
N GLY A 365 21.67 20.01 9.27
CA GLY A 365 23.03 20.49 9.45
C GLY A 365 23.70 20.69 8.08
N GLU A 366 25.01 20.93 8.08
CA GLU A 366 25.80 21.08 6.86
C GLU A 366 26.35 19.73 6.39
N GLY A 367 25.95 19.32 5.18
CA GLY A 367 26.43 18.09 4.55
C GLY A 367 26.02 16.80 5.28
N LEU A 368 26.50 15.67 4.78
CA LEU A 368 26.17 14.36 5.34
C LEU A 368 27.17 13.94 6.41
N THR A 369 26.88 14.31 7.66
CA THR A 369 27.70 13.92 8.83
C THR A 369 27.20 12.63 9.47
N ARG A 370 28.07 11.97 10.25
CA ARG A 370 27.70 10.78 11.03
C ARG A 370 26.51 11.04 11.98
N ALA A 371 26.45 12.22 12.59
CA ALA A 371 25.35 12.61 13.45
C ALA A 371 24.01 12.72 12.68
N ILE A 372 24.05 13.28 11.47
CA ILE A 372 22.87 13.37 10.60
C ILE A 372 22.41 11.97 10.18
N CYS A 373 23.31 11.06 9.80
CA CYS A 373 22.96 9.67 9.48
C CYS A 373 22.24 8.98 10.64
N TYR A 374 22.70 9.16 11.88
CA TYR A 374 22.02 8.60 13.06
C TYR A 374 20.62 9.20 13.24
N ARG A 375 20.43 10.51 13.03
CA ARG A 375 19.11 11.16 13.10
C ARG A 375 18.16 10.61 12.04
N LEU A 376 18.63 10.43 10.80
CA LEU A 376 17.83 9.86 9.71
C LEU A 376 17.43 8.40 10.00
N ASN A 377 18.34 7.61 10.56
CA ASN A 377 18.06 6.24 10.97
C ASN A 377 17.02 6.20 12.10
N ALA A 378 17.15 7.06 13.11
CA ALA A 378 16.16 7.17 14.18
C ALA A 378 14.77 7.58 13.64
N LEU A 379 14.72 8.51 12.69
CA LEU A 379 13.48 8.89 12.02
C LEU A 379 12.89 7.73 11.20
N ALA A 380 13.71 6.97 10.48
CA ALA A 380 13.26 5.78 9.75
C ALA A 380 12.66 4.72 10.70
N GLU A 381 13.26 4.51 11.87
CA GLU A 381 12.73 3.61 12.91
C GLU A 381 11.42 4.13 13.51
N ALA A 382 11.32 5.43 13.79
CA ALA A 382 10.10 6.05 14.30
C ALA A 382 8.95 5.89 13.29
N ILE A 383 9.20 6.22 12.02
CA ILE A 383 8.24 6.02 10.94
C ILE A 383 7.85 4.55 10.82
N ALA A 384 8.78 3.61 10.95
CA ALA A 384 8.46 2.18 10.87
C ALA A 384 7.54 1.67 11.99
N LYS A 385 7.45 2.41 13.11
CA LYS A 385 6.61 2.09 14.27
C LYS A 385 5.22 2.74 14.25
N LEU A 386 5.01 3.78 13.44
CA LEU A 386 3.68 4.35 13.16
C LEU A 386 2.71 3.26 12.65
#